data_AF-A0A6N9U0T0-F1
#
_entry.id   AF-A0A6N9U0T0-F1
#
_cell.length_a   1.000
_cell.length_b   1.000
_cell.length_c   1.000
_cell.angle_alpha   90.00
_cell.angle_beta   90.00
_cell.angle_gamma   90.00
#
_symmetry.space_group_name_H-M   'P 1'
#
loop_
_entity.id
_entity.type
_entity.pdbx_description
1 polymer ?
#
loop_
_entity_poly.entity_id
_entity_poly.type
_entity_poly.pdbx_seq_one_letter_code
_entity_poly.pdbx_strand_id
1 'polypeptide(L)'
;MTPRSPATPSPLAHDFPFDPAHGYGLDGLLRIPAPAAPEDFADFWSARYAEARAVDTAPEIGPAEDERDGVRLHGVSFTSVGGVRLGGWLALPLDGPAEHGFIIGHGYGGRDAAAPELPLPLPRSAAILPCVRGMGTRGSLPGVPGDAASHVLHGITSRDTYVIGGCVADLWCAASALAELLPPPAGANLGYLGESFGGGLGALALPWDGRFAAAQLTVPTFGNHPLRLTLPCTGSGESVRAYHREHPAVTDVLRYFDAATAAARLELPTLVAAALFDPSVPPPGQFAVYNALPGPRELQVLRAGHFRYADEAEEAAELRGRRERFFGQWLRG
;
A
#
# COMPACT_ATOMS: atom_id res chain seq x y z
N MET A 1 12.88 14.87 -40.86
CA MET A 1 12.23 13.80 -40.08
C MET A 1 11.28 14.46 -39.11
N THR A 2 9.99 14.44 -39.42
CA THR A 2 8.92 14.84 -38.48
C THR A 2 8.88 13.84 -37.33
N PRO A 3 8.85 14.28 -36.07
CA PRO A 3 8.68 13.35 -34.95
C PRO A 3 7.29 12.72 -35.08
N ARG A 4 7.23 11.38 -35.11
CA ARG A 4 5.97 10.65 -34.95
C ARG A 4 5.36 11.10 -33.63
N SER A 5 4.16 11.67 -33.68
CA SER A 5 3.33 11.77 -32.48
C SER A 5 3.20 10.37 -31.88
N PRO A 6 3.36 10.20 -30.55
CA PRO A 6 3.11 8.91 -29.94
C PRO A 6 1.67 8.52 -30.27
N ALA A 7 1.49 7.37 -30.91
CA ALA A 7 0.16 6.86 -31.24
C ALA A 7 -0.60 6.66 -29.92
N THR A 8 -1.82 7.18 -29.83
CA THR A 8 -2.70 6.89 -28.70
C THR A 8 -2.82 5.37 -28.59
N PRO A 9 -2.50 4.75 -27.44
CA PRO A 9 -2.54 3.31 -27.32
C PRO A 9 -3.95 2.81 -27.62
N SER A 10 -4.04 1.68 -28.33
CA SER A 10 -5.33 1.06 -28.68
C SER A 10 -6.15 0.76 -27.41
N PRO A 11 -7.49 0.91 -27.46
CA PRO A 11 -8.37 0.55 -26.35
C PRO A 11 -8.12 -0.88 -25.87
N LEU A 12 -8.13 -1.09 -24.55
CA LEU A 12 -8.04 -2.43 -23.97
C LEU A 12 -9.38 -3.14 -24.15
N ALA A 13 -9.36 -4.30 -24.79
CA ALA A 13 -10.56 -5.13 -24.93
C ALA A 13 -10.89 -5.80 -23.60
N HIS A 14 -12.11 -5.62 -23.11
CA HIS A 14 -12.60 -6.22 -21.87
C HIS A 14 -14.10 -6.50 -21.93
N ASP A 15 -14.56 -7.26 -20.96
CA ASP A 15 -15.92 -7.78 -20.80
C ASP A 15 -16.60 -7.29 -19.49
N PHE A 16 -15.95 -6.40 -18.74
CA PHE A 16 -16.58 -5.72 -17.61
C PHE A 16 -17.86 -4.96 -18.04
N PRO A 17 -18.93 -4.98 -17.22
CA PRO A 17 -20.20 -4.31 -17.53
C PRO A 17 -20.16 -2.78 -17.32
N PHE A 18 -18.97 -2.22 -17.13
CA PHE A 18 -18.70 -0.80 -16.94
C PHE A 18 -17.35 -0.47 -17.59
N ASP A 19 -17.09 0.83 -17.80
CA ASP A 19 -15.79 1.33 -18.27
C ASP A 19 -14.80 1.44 -17.10
N PRO A 20 -13.70 0.66 -17.06
CA PRO A 20 -12.69 0.72 -16.01
C PRO A 20 -11.80 1.97 -16.02
N ALA A 21 -11.88 2.81 -17.07
CA ALA A 21 -11.31 4.16 -17.08
C ALA A 21 -12.29 5.22 -16.55
N HIS A 22 -13.57 4.85 -16.38
CA HIS A 22 -14.66 5.73 -15.94
C HIS A 22 -14.81 7.02 -16.76
N GLY A 23 -14.49 6.98 -18.05
CA GLY A 23 -14.54 8.12 -18.96
C GLY A 23 -13.44 9.17 -18.74
N TYR A 24 -12.45 8.90 -17.90
CA TYR A 24 -11.36 9.83 -17.62
C TYR A 24 -10.16 9.59 -18.56
N GLY A 25 -9.63 10.68 -19.11
CA GLY A 25 -8.26 10.75 -19.61
C GLY A 25 -7.29 11.25 -18.54
N LEU A 26 -5.98 11.15 -18.80
CA LEU A 26 -4.92 11.56 -17.87
C LEU A 26 -5.10 12.99 -17.34
N ASP A 27 -5.42 13.96 -18.21
CA ASP A 27 -5.64 15.36 -17.79
C ASP A 27 -6.78 15.49 -16.77
N GLY A 28 -7.84 14.70 -16.92
CA GLY A 28 -8.96 14.68 -15.96
C GLY A 28 -8.54 14.08 -14.64
N LEU A 29 -7.80 12.97 -14.68
CA LEU A 29 -7.30 12.26 -13.50
C LEU A 29 -6.34 13.14 -12.67
N LEU A 30 -5.46 13.90 -13.33
CA LEU A 30 -4.51 14.82 -12.68
C LEU A 30 -5.17 16.04 -11.99
N ARG A 31 -6.48 16.22 -12.14
CA ARG A 31 -7.25 17.31 -11.50
C ARG A 31 -8.18 16.83 -10.38
N ILE A 32 -8.23 15.54 -10.09
CA ILE A 32 -9.08 15.01 -9.03
C ILE A 32 -8.50 15.40 -7.67
N PRO A 33 -9.21 16.17 -6.83
CA PRO A 33 -8.73 16.55 -5.51
C PRO A 33 -8.95 15.42 -4.49
N ALA A 34 -8.25 15.51 -3.36
CA ALA A 34 -8.65 14.80 -2.15
C ALA A 34 -9.91 15.44 -1.53
N PRO A 35 -10.77 14.65 -0.87
CA PRO A 35 -11.88 15.20 -0.10
C PRO A 35 -11.38 15.88 1.19
N ALA A 36 -12.25 16.71 1.79
CA ALA A 36 -11.94 17.36 3.06
C ALA A 36 -11.92 16.34 4.22
N ALA A 37 -10.88 16.43 5.04
CA ALA A 37 -10.75 15.60 6.23
C ALA A 37 -11.83 15.93 7.28
N PRO A 38 -12.30 14.94 8.06
CA PRO A 38 -12.93 15.20 9.37
C PRO A 38 -12.06 16.12 10.25
N GLU A 39 -12.69 16.88 11.14
CA GLU A 39 -11.99 17.85 12.00
C GLU A 39 -10.94 17.19 12.90
N ASP A 40 -11.25 16.02 13.47
CA ASP A 40 -10.36 15.26 14.37
C ASP A 40 -9.58 14.15 13.64
N PHE A 41 -9.46 14.21 12.30
CA PHE A 41 -8.79 13.18 11.49
C PHE A 41 -7.33 12.96 11.88
N ALA A 42 -6.59 14.05 12.12
CA ALA A 42 -5.18 13.95 12.51
C ALA A 42 -5.04 13.33 13.90
N ASP A 43 -5.82 13.80 14.87
CA ASP A 43 -5.81 13.27 16.23
C ASP A 43 -6.18 11.77 16.25
N PHE A 44 -7.16 11.36 15.45
CA PHE A 44 -7.58 9.97 15.29
C PHE A 44 -6.44 9.04 14.85
N TRP A 45 -5.64 9.46 13.86
CA TRP A 45 -4.54 8.66 13.34
C TRP A 45 -3.27 8.76 14.20
N SER A 46 -2.95 9.94 14.71
CA SER A 46 -1.83 10.13 15.64
C SER A 46 -2.00 9.32 16.93
N ALA A 47 -3.23 9.21 17.45
CA ALA A 47 -3.53 8.36 18.61
C ALA A 47 -3.27 6.87 18.31
N ARG A 48 -3.71 6.37 17.14
CA ARG A 48 -3.45 4.98 16.70
C ARG A 48 -1.97 4.71 16.49
N TYR A 49 -1.25 5.66 15.91
CA TYR A 49 0.20 5.55 15.75
C TYR A 49 0.91 5.46 17.11
N ALA A 50 0.52 6.31 18.06
CA ALA A 50 1.08 6.28 19.42
C ALA A 50 0.81 4.94 20.12
N GLU A 51 -0.40 4.38 19.98
CA GLU A 51 -0.73 3.05 20.48
C GLU A 51 0.17 1.97 19.86
N ALA A 52 0.31 1.95 18.53
CA ALA A 52 1.17 1.00 17.84
C ALA A 52 2.66 1.13 18.22
N ARG A 53 3.13 2.36 18.48
CA ARG A 53 4.51 2.62 18.94
C ARG A 53 4.79 2.18 20.37
N ALA A 54 3.75 1.99 21.19
CA ALA A 54 3.86 1.49 22.56
C ALA A 54 3.88 -0.04 22.65
N VAL A 55 3.62 -0.75 21.54
CA VAL A 55 3.65 -2.22 21.50
C VAL A 55 5.10 -2.71 21.59
N ASP A 56 5.35 -3.63 22.53
CA ASP A 56 6.53 -4.48 22.52
C ASP A 56 6.36 -5.53 21.41
N THR A 57 7.08 -5.37 20.30
CA THR A 57 6.85 -6.20 19.11
C THR A 57 7.47 -7.58 19.23
N ALA A 58 8.45 -7.77 20.12
CA ALA A 58 9.12 -9.03 20.42
C ALA A 58 9.32 -9.91 19.16
N PRO A 59 10.06 -9.43 18.13
CA PRO A 59 10.14 -10.12 16.86
C PRO A 59 10.91 -11.43 17.00
N GLU A 60 10.39 -12.50 16.39
CA GLU A 60 11.03 -13.82 16.37
C GLU A 60 11.33 -14.23 14.93
N ILE A 61 12.59 -14.57 14.68
CA ILE A 61 13.06 -15.06 13.38
C ILE A 61 12.98 -16.59 13.37
N GLY A 62 12.23 -17.13 12.43
CA GLY A 62 12.14 -18.56 12.15
C GLY A 62 13.34 -19.11 11.36
N PRO A 63 13.32 -20.41 11.04
CA PRO A 63 14.34 -21.01 10.20
C PRO A 63 14.38 -20.34 8.82
N ALA A 64 15.54 -20.43 8.16
CA ALA A 64 15.66 -20.02 6.76
C ALA A 64 14.72 -20.87 5.91
N GLU A 65 13.89 -20.21 5.11
CA GLU A 65 12.93 -20.84 4.19
C GLU A 65 13.50 -20.92 2.78
N ASP A 66 14.33 -19.95 2.38
CA ASP A 66 14.81 -19.82 1.01
C ASP A 66 15.98 -18.81 0.85
N GLU A 67 16.68 -18.87 -0.28
CA GLU A 67 17.71 -17.90 -0.70
C GLU A 67 17.58 -17.60 -2.20
N ARG A 68 17.32 -16.33 -2.54
CA ARG A 68 17.25 -15.87 -3.94
C ARG A 68 17.49 -14.37 -4.01
N ASP A 69 17.86 -13.88 -5.20
CA ASP A 69 17.97 -12.44 -5.47
C ASP A 69 18.84 -11.66 -4.47
N GLY A 70 19.89 -12.30 -3.93
CA GLY A 70 20.84 -11.70 -2.99
C GLY A 70 20.39 -11.64 -1.54
N VAL A 71 19.25 -12.27 -1.19
CA VAL A 71 18.72 -12.30 0.19
C VAL A 71 18.46 -13.72 0.68
N ARG A 72 18.59 -13.91 1.99
CA ARG A 72 18.06 -15.05 2.73
C ARG A 72 16.70 -14.69 3.31
N LEU A 73 15.72 -15.53 3.05
CA LEU A 73 14.35 -15.39 3.54
C LEU A 73 14.13 -16.24 4.78
N HIS A 74 13.58 -15.63 5.82
CA HIS A 74 13.15 -16.27 7.04
C HIS A 74 11.66 -16.05 7.24
N GLY A 75 10.99 -17.00 7.89
CA GLY A 75 9.75 -16.66 8.57
C GLY A 75 10.02 -15.65 9.68
N VAL A 76 9.12 -14.70 9.88
CA VAL A 76 9.18 -13.78 11.02
C VAL A 76 7.80 -13.68 11.64
N SER A 77 7.76 -13.55 12.96
CA SER A 77 6.55 -13.15 13.68
C SER A 77 6.83 -11.95 14.57
N PHE A 78 5.80 -11.13 14.79
CA PHE A 78 5.86 -9.93 15.63
C PHE A 78 4.49 -9.64 16.24
N THR A 79 4.47 -8.92 17.36
CA THR A 79 3.25 -8.53 18.06
C THR A 79 2.77 -7.17 17.54
N SER A 80 1.46 -7.06 17.32
CA SER A 80 0.77 -5.83 16.92
C SER A 80 -0.24 -5.39 17.99
N VAL A 81 -0.86 -4.23 17.76
CA VAL A 81 -1.89 -3.64 18.64
C VAL A 81 -2.96 -4.67 18.99
N GLY A 82 -3.31 -4.73 20.27
CA GLY A 82 -4.24 -5.71 20.84
C GLY A 82 -3.60 -7.04 21.21
N GLY A 83 -2.26 -7.12 21.26
CA GLY A 83 -1.53 -8.36 21.59
C GLY A 83 -1.61 -9.42 20.48
N VAL A 84 -1.93 -8.99 19.25
CA VAL A 84 -2.12 -9.86 18.11
C VAL A 84 -0.75 -10.30 17.58
N ARG A 85 -0.48 -11.61 17.55
CA ARG A 85 0.74 -12.14 16.92
C ARG A 85 0.50 -12.32 15.42
N LEU A 86 1.27 -11.60 14.61
CA LEU A 86 1.24 -11.67 13.15
C LEU A 86 2.54 -12.24 12.63
N GLY A 87 2.51 -12.75 11.40
CA GLY A 87 3.67 -13.26 10.71
C GLY A 87 3.89 -12.63 9.34
N GLY A 88 4.99 -13.01 8.72
CA GLY A 88 5.38 -12.59 7.38
C GLY A 88 6.72 -13.21 7.00
N TRP A 89 7.46 -12.52 6.15
CA TRP A 89 8.83 -12.90 5.80
C TRP A 89 9.81 -11.79 6.15
N LEU A 90 10.97 -12.16 6.65
CA LEU A 90 12.13 -11.31 6.81
C LEU A 90 13.15 -11.65 5.72
N ALA A 91 13.46 -10.68 4.87
CA ALA A 91 14.56 -10.77 3.92
C ALA A 91 15.80 -10.10 4.54
N LEU A 92 16.90 -10.85 4.64
CA LEU A 92 18.21 -10.35 5.08
C LEU A 92 19.22 -10.48 3.92
N PRO A 93 20.12 -9.52 3.71
CA PRO A 93 21.14 -9.64 2.68
C PRO A 93 22.07 -10.82 2.97
N LEU A 94 22.47 -11.56 1.92
CA LEU A 94 23.44 -12.66 2.06
C LEU A 94 24.84 -12.13 2.39
N ASP A 95 25.20 -10.99 1.81
CA ASP A 95 26.54 -10.42 1.90
C ASP A 95 26.55 -9.12 2.73
N GLY A 96 27.18 -9.18 3.89
CA GLY A 96 27.40 -8.03 4.77
C GLY A 96 26.15 -7.57 5.54
N PRO A 97 26.28 -6.54 6.40
CA PRO A 97 25.16 -6.02 7.15
C PRO A 97 24.20 -5.24 6.23
N ALA A 98 22.92 -5.21 6.63
CA ALA A 98 21.92 -4.37 5.98
C ALA A 98 22.27 -2.88 6.15
N GLU A 99 22.11 -2.12 5.07
CA GLU A 99 22.30 -0.66 5.02
C GLU A 99 20.97 0.09 4.95
N HIS A 100 19.92 -0.58 4.47
CA HIS A 100 18.58 -0.04 4.31
C HIS A 100 17.53 -1.05 4.82
N GLY A 101 16.46 -0.53 5.44
CA GLY A 101 15.31 -1.34 5.85
C GLY A 101 14.08 -1.03 4.98
N PHE A 102 13.26 -2.04 4.69
CA PHE A 102 12.01 -1.86 3.94
C PHE A 102 10.82 -2.55 4.60
N ILE A 103 9.66 -1.91 4.54
CA ILE A 103 8.37 -2.57 4.79
C ILE A 103 7.63 -2.71 3.47
N ILE A 104 7.22 -3.94 3.14
CA ILE A 104 6.59 -4.27 1.85
C ILE A 104 5.18 -4.83 2.07
N GLY A 105 4.17 -3.97 1.91
CA GLY A 105 2.76 -4.34 1.98
C GLY A 105 2.33 -5.26 0.82
N HIS A 106 1.19 -5.92 0.96
CA HIS A 106 0.63 -6.84 -0.05
C HIS A 106 -0.70 -6.36 -0.63
N GLY A 107 -1.12 -6.93 -1.76
CA GLY A 107 -2.47 -6.74 -2.32
C GLY A 107 -3.56 -7.41 -1.46
N TYR A 108 -4.84 -7.12 -1.69
CA TYR A 108 -5.93 -7.54 -0.76
C TYR A 108 -6.09 -9.06 -0.62
N GLY A 109 -5.51 -9.88 -1.49
CA GLY A 109 -5.52 -11.35 -1.34
C GLY A 109 -4.59 -11.88 -0.26
N GLY A 110 -3.80 -11.03 0.41
CA GLY A 110 -2.71 -11.48 1.25
C GLY A 110 -1.47 -11.86 0.45
N ARG A 111 -0.59 -12.60 1.11
CA ARG A 111 0.58 -13.26 0.50
C ARG A 111 0.80 -14.60 1.20
N ASP A 112 1.12 -15.63 0.42
CA ASP A 112 1.50 -16.96 0.92
C ASP A 112 2.99 -17.28 0.66
N ALA A 113 3.72 -16.35 0.04
CA ALA A 113 5.16 -16.39 -0.16
C ALA A 113 5.76 -14.97 -0.15
N ALA A 114 7.10 -14.89 -0.08
CA ALA A 114 7.85 -13.63 -0.18
C ALA A 114 8.01 -13.10 -1.62
N ALA A 115 7.79 -13.93 -2.63
CA ALA A 115 7.75 -13.53 -4.04
C ALA A 115 6.33 -13.03 -4.39
N PRO A 116 6.14 -12.07 -5.31
CA PRO A 116 7.06 -11.56 -6.35
C PRO A 116 7.87 -10.29 -6.01
N GLU A 117 7.94 -9.85 -4.75
CA GLU A 117 8.50 -8.54 -4.39
C GLU A 117 10.04 -8.48 -4.31
N LEU A 118 10.72 -9.50 -4.82
CA LEU A 118 12.17 -9.55 -4.97
C LEU A 118 12.60 -9.29 -6.43
N PRO A 119 13.79 -8.73 -6.68
CA PRO A 119 14.80 -8.25 -5.71
C PRO A 119 14.33 -7.01 -4.93
N LEU A 120 14.92 -6.81 -3.76
CA LEU A 120 14.72 -5.59 -2.97
C LEU A 120 15.19 -4.35 -3.73
N PRO A 121 14.64 -3.15 -3.41
CA PRO A 121 14.88 -1.94 -4.21
C PRO A 121 16.33 -1.49 -4.30
N LEU A 122 17.14 -1.80 -3.29
CA LEU A 122 18.56 -1.46 -3.22
C LEU A 122 19.37 -2.70 -2.77
N PRO A 123 20.64 -2.83 -3.18
CA PRO A 123 21.54 -3.84 -2.63
C PRO A 123 21.71 -3.65 -1.12
N ARG A 124 22.07 -4.73 -0.42
CA ARG A 124 22.27 -4.76 1.04
C ARG A 124 21.07 -4.22 1.83
N SER A 125 19.87 -4.41 1.30
CA SER A 125 18.63 -4.09 2.00
C SER A 125 18.16 -5.28 2.81
N ALA A 126 17.50 -5.00 3.93
CA ALA A 126 16.66 -5.96 4.64
C ALA A 126 15.20 -5.50 4.57
N ALA A 127 14.26 -6.43 4.68
CA ALA A 127 12.84 -6.10 4.63
C ALA A 127 11.98 -7.01 5.49
N ILE A 128 10.91 -6.47 6.08
CA ILE A 128 9.77 -7.28 6.51
C ILE A 128 8.66 -7.14 5.46
N LEU A 129 8.16 -8.30 5.02
CA LEU A 129 6.98 -8.45 4.18
C LEU A 129 5.85 -8.98 5.09
N PRO A 130 5.14 -8.11 5.82
CA PRO A 130 4.16 -8.55 6.81
C PRO A 130 2.89 -9.06 6.12
N CYS A 131 2.23 -10.05 6.71
CA CYS A 131 0.82 -10.34 6.44
C CYS A 131 -0.03 -9.58 7.46
N VAL A 132 -0.81 -8.60 7.02
CA VAL A 132 -1.66 -7.83 7.95
C VAL A 132 -2.81 -8.69 8.48
N ARG A 133 -3.40 -8.27 9.59
CA ARG A 133 -4.46 -9.01 10.28
C ARG A 133 -5.60 -9.43 9.36
N GLY A 134 -5.97 -10.71 9.47
CA GLY A 134 -6.98 -11.38 8.65
C GLY A 134 -6.47 -11.88 7.30
N MET A 135 -5.27 -11.52 6.84
CA MET A 135 -4.83 -11.79 5.46
C MET A 135 -3.76 -12.87 5.36
N GLY A 136 -3.95 -13.80 4.41
CA GLY A 136 -3.06 -14.93 4.18
C GLY A 136 -2.93 -15.86 5.39
N THR A 137 -2.13 -16.91 5.23
CA THR A 137 -1.95 -17.89 6.33
C THR A 137 -1.29 -17.26 7.56
N ARG A 138 -0.30 -16.38 7.37
CA ARG A 138 0.50 -15.77 8.46
C ARG A 138 -0.14 -14.55 9.11
N GLY A 139 -1.22 -14.02 8.55
CA GLY A 139 -2.01 -12.93 9.16
C GLY A 139 -3.38 -13.38 9.67
N SER A 140 -3.73 -14.66 9.51
CA SER A 140 -5.05 -15.20 9.88
C SER A 140 -5.36 -15.01 11.37
N LEU A 141 -6.56 -14.52 11.67
CA LEU A 141 -7.04 -14.30 13.04
C LEU A 141 -8.44 -14.89 13.25
N PRO A 142 -8.70 -15.55 14.39
CA PRO A 142 -10.04 -15.98 14.75
C PRO A 142 -11.04 -14.82 14.72
N GLY A 143 -12.17 -15.02 14.04
CA GLY A 143 -13.26 -14.03 13.97
C GLY A 143 -13.05 -12.90 12.95
N VAL A 144 -11.88 -12.81 12.31
CA VAL A 144 -11.63 -11.87 11.21
C VAL A 144 -11.73 -12.63 9.87
N PRO A 145 -12.55 -12.19 8.91
CA PRO A 145 -12.66 -12.87 7.62
C PRO A 145 -11.33 -12.92 6.85
N GLY A 146 -11.08 -14.04 6.19
CA GLY A 146 -9.86 -14.29 5.41
C GLY A 146 -9.91 -13.86 3.94
N ASP A 147 -11.10 -13.49 3.45
CA ASP A 147 -11.31 -13.05 2.08
C ASP A 147 -11.50 -11.52 1.98
N ALA A 148 -11.05 -10.93 0.88
CA ALA A 148 -11.06 -9.49 0.69
C ALA A 148 -12.46 -8.85 0.74
N ALA A 149 -13.49 -9.55 0.25
CA ALA A 149 -14.84 -9.03 0.13
C ALA A 149 -15.52 -8.88 1.51
N SER A 150 -15.33 -9.86 2.39
CA SER A 150 -15.88 -9.85 3.75
C SER A 150 -14.98 -9.06 4.71
N HIS A 151 -13.66 -9.15 4.55
CA HIS A 151 -12.70 -8.46 5.41
C HIS A 151 -12.85 -6.95 5.33
N VAL A 152 -12.99 -6.37 4.14
CA VAL A 152 -13.16 -4.92 3.97
C VAL A 152 -14.42 -4.36 4.63
N LEU A 153 -15.36 -5.20 5.07
CA LEU A 153 -16.57 -4.82 5.79
C LEU A 153 -16.46 -5.09 7.31
N HIS A 154 -15.39 -5.75 7.76
CA HIS A 154 -15.24 -6.16 9.14
C HIS A 154 -15.07 -4.95 10.07
N GLY A 155 -16.05 -4.73 10.95
CA GLY A 155 -16.09 -3.61 11.88
C GLY A 155 -16.38 -2.25 11.23
N ILE A 156 -16.83 -2.21 9.97
CA ILE A 156 -17.00 -0.98 9.17
C ILE A 156 -18.02 0.02 9.74
N THR A 157 -18.87 -0.39 10.68
CA THR A 157 -19.88 0.48 11.32
C THR A 157 -19.30 1.44 12.35
N SER A 158 -18.03 1.28 12.74
CA SER A 158 -17.36 2.21 13.67
C SER A 158 -15.91 2.42 13.25
N ARG A 159 -15.47 3.68 13.30
CA ARG A 159 -14.07 4.05 13.05
C ARG A 159 -13.10 3.38 14.03
N ASP A 160 -13.59 2.98 15.21
CA ASP A 160 -12.78 2.35 16.25
C ASP A 160 -12.62 0.85 16.07
N THR A 161 -13.56 0.19 15.40
CA THR A 161 -13.52 -1.26 15.17
C THR A 161 -13.16 -1.63 13.73
N TYR A 162 -13.10 -0.66 12.81
CA TYR A 162 -12.90 -0.97 11.41
C TYR A 162 -11.52 -1.58 11.16
N VAL A 163 -11.50 -2.77 10.54
CA VAL A 163 -10.29 -3.60 10.43
C VAL A 163 -9.12 -2.90 9.75
N ILE A 164 -9.39 -1.95 8.83
CA ILE A 164 -8.37 -1.19 8.12
C ILE A 164 -7.48 -0.40 9.07
N GLY A 165 -8.03 0.12 10.18
CA GLY A 165 -7.24 0.81 11.21
C GLY A 165 -6.23 -0.13 11.87
N GLY A 166 -6.65 -1.37 12.13
CA GLY A 166 -5.76 -2.42 12.62
C GLY A 166 -4.70 -2.83 11.59
N CYS A 167 -5.07 -2.96 10.30
CA CYS A 167 -4.10 -3.27 9.25
C CYS A 167 -3.04 -2.18 9.08
N VAL A 168 -3.40 -0.91 9.26
CA VAL A 168 -2.44 0.20 9.28
C VAL A 168 -1.51 0.08 10.50
N ALA A 169 -2.05 -0.24 11.68
CA ALA A 169 -1.24 -0.46 12.88
C ALA A 169 -0.24 -1.61 12.70
N ASP A 170 -0.61 -2.67 11.98
CA ASP A 170 0.28 -3.80 11.69
C ASP A 170 1.52 -3.38 10.89
N LEU A 171 1.40 -2.39 9.99
CA LEU A 171 2.55 -1.85 9.25
C LEU A 171 3.50 -1.07 10.17
N TRP A 172 2.98 -0.29 11.12
CA TRP A 172 3.81 0.43 12.09
C TRP A 172 4.52 -0.51 13.06
N CYS A 173 3.84 -1.57 13.50
CA CYS A 173 4.44 -2.61 14.33
C CYS A 173 5.47 -3.42 13.54
N ALA A 174 5.23 -3.73 12.26
CA ALA A 174 6.24 -4.35 11.40
C ALA A 174 7.49 -3.45 11.25
N ALA A 175 7.32 -2.13 11.14
CA ALA A 175 8.44 -1.18 11.14
C ALA A 175 9.20 -1.16 12.47
N SER A 176 8.52 -1.26 13.62
CA SER A 176 9.17 -1.40 14.93
C SER A 176 9.95 -2.71 15.02
N ALA A 177 9.34 -3.83 14.62
CA ALA A 177 9.98 -5.14 14.59
C ALA A 177 11.24 -5.15 13.72
N LEU A 178 11.19 -4.55 12.52
CA LEU A 178 12.37 -4.44 11.66
C LEU A 178 13.47 -3.59 12.31
N ALA A 179 13.11 -2.48 12.96
CA ALA A 179 14.06 -1.62 13.64
C ALA A 179 14.71 -2.30 14.88
N GLU A 180 14.00 -3.19 15.57
CA GLU A 180 14.55 -4.00 16.67
C GLU A 180 15.53 -5.06 16.15
N LEU A 181 15.27 -5.63 14.97
CA LEU A 181 16.12 -6.66 14.36
C LEU A 181 17.37 -6.10 13.67
N LEU A 182 17.37 -4.83 13.25
CA LEU A 182 18.45 -4.22 12.49
C LEU A 182 19.18 -3.13 13.29
N PRO A 183 20.53 -3.12 13.29
CA PRO A 183 21.26 -1.99 13.85
C PRO A 183 21.06 -0.71 13.01
N PRO A 184 21.22 0.49 13.59
CA PRO A 184 21.33 1.73 12.82
C PRO A 184 22.51 1.66 11.82
N PRO A 185 22.38 2.26 10.61
CA PRO A 185 21.30 3.13 10.16
C PRO A 185 20.10 2.41 9.53
N ALA A 186 20.21 1.11 9.23
CA ALA A 186 19.17 0.37 8.50
C ALA A 186 17.83 0.32 9.27
N GLY A 187 17.88 0.29 10.61
CA GLY A 187 16.68 0.38 11.47
C GLY A 187 16.10 1.78 11.63
N ALA A 188 16.75 2.84 11.11
CA ALA A 188 16.38 4.24 11.34
C ALA A 188 15.86 4.98 10.09
N ASN A 189 16.23 4.54 8.89
CA ASN A 189 15.83 5.14 7.61
C ASN A 189 15.15 4.10 6.71
N LEU A 190 13.83 3.94 6.87
CA LEU A 190 13.06 2.89 6.19
C LEU A 190 12.50 3.34 4.84
N GLY A 191 12.44 2.44 3.87
CA GLY A 191 11.62 2.57 2.67
C GLY A 191 10.29 1.83 2.80
N TYR A 192 9.25 2.33 2.13
CA TYR A 192 7.96 1.63 2.05
C TYR A 192 7.60 1.25 0.62
N LEU A 193 7.09 0.03 0.41
CA LEU A 193 6.48 -0.39 -0.84
C LEU A 193 5.09 -0.95 -0.57
N GLY A 194 4.11 -0.54 -1.37
CA GLY A 194 2.78 -1.13 -1.31
C GLY A 194 2.07 -1.08 -2.65
N GLU A 195 1.37 -2.16 -2.99
CA GLU A 195 0.53 -2.26 -4.18
C GLU A 195 -0.94 -2.47 -3.79
N SER A 196 -1.86 -1.81 -4.49
CA SER A 196 -3.30 -1.96 -4.32
C SER A 196 -3.74 -1.72 -2.87
N PHE A 197 -4.06 -2.79 -2.13
CA PHE A 197 -4.32 -2.74 -0.69
C PHE A 197 -3.16 -2.17 0.11
N GLY A 198 -1.94 -2.69 -0.09
CA GLY A 198 -0.73 -2.16 0.53
C GLY A 198 -0.48 -0.71 0.12
N GLY A 199 -0.75 -0.33 -1.12
CA GLY A 199 -0.64 1.08 -1.55
C GLY A 199 -1.58 2.00 -0.78
N GLY A 200 -2.83 1.58 -0.57
CA GLY A 200 -3.81 2.32 0.24
C GLY A 200 -3.44 2.35 1.73
N LEU A 201 -3.02 1.23 2.30
CA LEU A 201 -2.56 1.17 3.69
C LEU A 201 -1.33 2.04 3.91
N GLY A 202 -0.37 2.04 2.98
CA GLY A 202 0.80 2.91 3.02
C GLY A 202 0.43 4.39 3.03
N ALA A 203 -0.48 4.82 2.15
CA ALA A 203 -0.98 6.20 2.15
C ALA A 203 -1.63 6.60 3.49
N LEU A 204 -2.32 5.67 4.16
CA LEU A 204 -2.90 5.89 5.49
C LEU A 204 -1.84 5.88 6.61
N ALA A 205 -0.81 5.05 6.50
CA ALA A 205 0.16 4.79 7.57
C ALA A 205 1.31 5.81 7.64
N LEU A 206 1.84 6.19 6.49
CA LEU A 206 3.11 6.93 6.41
C LEU A 206 3.07 8.39 6.89
N PRO A 207 1.97 9.16 6.80
CA PRO A 207 1.96 10.56 7.23
C PRO A 207 2.33 10.80 8.70
N TRP A 208 2.27 9.75 9.53
CA TRP A 208 2.40 9.83 10.98
C TRP A 208 3.72 9.24 11.48
N ASP A 209 4.49 8.59 10.61
CA ASP A 209 5.64 7.79 10.99
C ASP A 209 6.95 8.33 10.39
N GLY A 210 7.66 9.14 11.18
CA GLY A 210 8.92 9.77 10.77
C GLY A 210 10.11 8.82 10.57
N ARG A 211 9.93 7.49 10.71
CA ARG A 211 10.97 6.49 10.44
C ARG A 211 11.17 6.20 8.95
N PHE A 212 10.21 6.57 8.11
CA PHE A 212 10.28 6.36 6.67
C PHE A 212 10.96 7.55 5.98
N ALA A 213 11.82 7.24 5.00
CA ALA A 213 12.58 8.22 4.21
C ALA A 213 12.07 8.36 2.76
N ALA A 214 11.45 7.31 2.22
CA ALA A 214 10.75 7.35 0.94
C ALA A 214 9.70 6.24 0.81
N ALA A 215 8.76 6.41 -0.11
CA ALA A 215 7.74 5.40 -0.39
C ALA A 215 7.48 5.20 -1.88
N GLN A 216 7.04 3.98 -2.23
CA GLN A 216 6.37 3.69 -3.50
C GLN A 216 4.95 3.18 -3.23
N LEU A 217 3.97 3.81 -3.88
CA LEU A 217 2.57 3.40 -3.85
C LEU A 217 2.11 3.03 -5.28
N THR A 218 1.85 1.75 -5.53
CA THR A 218 1.36 1.26 -6.82
C THR A 218 -0.15 1.03 -6.76
N VAL A 219 -0.89 1.60 -7.71
CA VAL A 219 -2.36 1.54 -7.84
C VAL A 219 -3.10 1.65 -6.48
N PRO A 220 -2.79 2.67 -5.64
CA PRO A 220 -3.24 2.69 -4.26
C PRO A 220 -4.76 2.73 -4.15
N THR A 221 -5.32 1.81 -3.35
CA THR A 221 -6.76 1.78 -3.06
C THR A 221 -7.13 2.78 -1.95
N PHE A 222 -8.44 2.90 -1.68
CA PHE A 222 -9.04 3.76 -0.65
C PHE A 222 -8.94 5.27 -0.89
N GLY A 223 -8.46 5.72 -2.04
CA GLY A 223 -8.47 7.14 -2.39
C GLY A 223 -9.87 7.64 -2.75
N ASN A 224 -10.25 8.79 -2.19
CA ASN A 224 -11.47 9.54 -2.51
C ASN A 224 -12.76 8.68 -2.41
N HIS A 225 -13.08 8.20 -1.20
CA HIS A 225 -14.29 7.43 -0.90
C HIS A 225 -15.58 8.06 -1.43
N PRO A 226 -15.84 9.37 -1.29
CA PRO A 226 -17.05 9.99 -1.85
C PRO A 226 -17.22 9.73 -3.36
N LEU A 227 -16.14 9.82 -4.14
CA LEU A 227 -16.15 9.50 -5.56
C LEU A 227 -16.14 7.98 -5.80
N ARG A 228 -15.28 7.24 -5.10
CA ARG A 228 -15.15 5.78 -5.25
C ARG A 228 -16.48 5.07 -5.06
N LEU A 229 -17.31 5.50 -4.10
CA LEU A 229 -18.62 4.89 -3.83
C LEU A 229 -19.57 4.99 -5.04
N THR A 230 -19.39 5.97 -5.94
CA THR A 230 -20.20 6.13 -7.14
C THR A 230 -19.70 5.29 -8.32
N LEU A 231 -18.45 4.85 -8.31
CA LEU A 231 -17.79 4.20 -9.45
C LEU A 231 -17.87 2.66 -9.35
N PRO A 232 -18.55 1.97 -10.29
CA PRO A 232 -18.55 0.51 -10.33
C PRO A 232 -17.14 -0.07 -10.38
N CYS A 233 -16.89 -1.13 -9.62
CA CYS A 233 -15.63 -1.83 -9.64
C CYS A 233 -15.86 -3.30 -9.30
N THR A 234 -14.78 -4.08 -9.25
CA THR A 234 -14.78 -5.46 -8.78
C THR A 234 -14.13 -5.57 -7.39
N GLY A 235 -14.16 -6.77 -6.79
CA GLY A 235 -13.46 -7.06 -5.54
C GLY A 235 -14.00 -6.31 -4.31
N SER A 236 -13.09 -5.99 -3.38
CA SER A 236 -13.45 -5.36 -2.09
C SER A 236 -14.11 -3.99 -2.25
N GLY A 237 -13.77 -3.24 -3.30
CA GLY A 237 -14.43 -1.97 -3.61
C GLY A 237 -15.93 -2.12 -3.84
N GLU A 238 -16.36 -3.16 -4.56
CA GLU A 238 -17.79 -3.39 -4.78
C GLU A 238 -18.51 -3.81 -3.51
N SER A 239 -17.84 -4.55 -2.62
CA SER A 239 -18.41 -4.95 -1.34
C SER A 239 -18.74 -3.71 -0.48
N VAL A 240 -17.83 -2.74 -0.45
CA VAL A 240 -18.07 -1.44 0.22
C VAL A 240 -19.18 -0.65 -0.46
N ARG A 241 -19.24 -0.61 -1.79
CA ARG A 241 -20.32 0.06 -2.53
C ARG A 241 -21.68 -0.57 -2.24
N ALA A 242 -21.76 -1.90 -2.24
CA ALA A 242 -22.97 -2.64 -1.91
C ALA A 242 -23.43 -2.34 -0.48
N TYR A 243 -22.51 -2.40 0.48
CA TYR A 243 -22.81 -2.06 1.87
C TYR A 243 -23.31 -0.62 2.02
N HIS A 244 -22.66 0.35 1.36
CA HIS A 244 -23.06 1.76 1.37
C HIS A 244 -24.47 2.00 0.79
N ARG A 245 -24.88 1.27 -0.25
CA ARG A 245 -26.25 1.39 -0.80
C ARG A 245 -27.32 1.07 0.24
N GLU A 246 -27.04 0.14 1.15
CA GLU A 246 -27.93 -0.26 2.23
C GLU A 246 -27.71 0.57 3.51
N HIS A 247 -26.50 1.08 3.72
CA HIS A 247 -26.05 1.76 4.94
C HIS A 247 -25.29 3.06 4.61
N PRO A 248 -25.95 4.11 4.08
CA PRO A 248 -25.27 5.31 3.60
C PRO A 248 -24.46 6.05 4.67
N ALA A 249 -24.83 5.90 5.95
CA ALA A 249 -24.10 6.45 7.10
C ALA A 249 -22.66 5.90 7.24
N VAL A 250 -22.32 4.78 6.59
CA VAL A 250 -20.96 4.23 6.59
C VAL A 250 -19.93 5.22 6.01
N THR A 251 -20.38 6.17 5.18
CA THR A 251 -19.53 7.24 4.65
C THR A 251 -18.85 8.02 5.76
N ASP A 252 -19.50 8.23 6.91
CA ASP A 252 -18.90 8.93 8.05
C ASP A 252 -17.69 8.18 8.63
N VAL A 253 -17.72 6.84 8.60
CA VAL A 253 -16.57 6.01 8.98
C VAL A 253 -15.51 6.04 7.88
N LEU A 254 -15.89 5.81 6.62
CA LEU A 254 -14.96 5.72 5.49
C LEU A 254 -14.12 6.99 5.30
N ARG A 255 -14.64 8.17 5.65
CA ARG A 255 -13.87 9.43 5.63
C ARG A 255 -12.60 9.39 6.50
N TYR A 256 -12.55 8.58 7.57
CA TYR A 256 -11.34 8.38 8.36
C TYR A 256 -10.32 7.46 7.68
N PHE A 257 -10.75 6.66 6.71
CA PHE A 257 -9.93 5.67 6.00
C PHE A 257 -9.78 6.02 4.52
N ASP A 258 -9.84 7.32 4.21
CA ASP A 258 -9.61 7.84 2.87
C ASP A 258 -8.11 8.10 2.64
N ALA A 259 -7.51 7.31 1.75
CA ALA A 259 -6.09 7.38 1.47
C ALA A 259 -5.66 8.72 0.83
N ALA A 260 -6.53 9.37 0.06
CA ALA A 260 -6.22 10.66 -0.55
C ALA A 260 -6.24 11.78 0.51
N THR A 261 -7.16 11.69 1.47
CA THR A 261 -7.23 12.59 2.62
C THR A 261 -6.00 12.45 3.53
N ALA A 262 -5.53 11.22 3.75
CA ALA A 262 -4.29 10.97 4.49
C ALA A 262 -3.05 11.45 3.73
N ALA A 263 -2.98 11.19 2.42
CA ALA A 263 -1.87 11.59 1.55
C ALA A 263 -1.64 13.11 1.51
N ALA A 264 -2.67 13.93 1.78
CA ALA A 264 -2.53 15.38 1.95
C ALA A 264 -1.60 15.81 3.10
N ARG A 265 -1.20 14.87 3.96
CA ARG A 265 -0.24 15.07 5.07
C ARG A 265 1.08 14.31 4.86
N LEU A 266 1.25 13.63 3.72
CA LEU A 266 2.44 12.85 3.43
C LEU A 266 3.52 13.74 2.79
N GLU A 267 4.38 14.34 3.63
CA GLU A 267 5.51 15.16 3.18
C GLU A 267 6.67 14.33 2.62
N LEU A 268 6.65 13.02 2.89
CA LEU A 268 7.64 12.04 2.46
C LEU A 268 7.77 12.00 0.92
N PRO A 269 9.01 11.94 0.37
CA PRO A 269 9.21 11.63 -1.03
C PRO A 269 8.47 10.37 -1.46
N THR A 270 7.55 10.49 -2.41
CA THR A 270 6.69 9.39 -2.82
C THR A 270 6.66 9.19 -4.34
N LEU A 271 7.02 7.99 -4.79
CA LEU A 271 6.80 7.51 -6.15
C LEU A 271 5.42 6.85 -6.23
N VAL A 272 4.51 7.40 -7.02
CA VAL A 272 3.20 6.78 -7.28
C VAL A 272 3.21 6.16 -8.66
N ALA A 273 2.75 4.93 -8.78
CA ALA A 273 2.40 4.33 -10.07
C ALA A 273 0.87 4.19 -10.13
N ALA A 274 0.20 4.94 -11.01
CA ALA A 274 -1.26 4.95 -11.12
C ALA A 274 -1.70 4.58 -12.53
N ALA A 275 -2.77 3.78 -12.63
CA ALA A 275 -3.25 3.24 -13.89
C ALA A 275 -4.35 4.09 -14.52
N LEU A 276 -4.36 4.18 -15.85
CA LEU A 276 -5.44 4.82 -16.61
C LEU A 276 -6.70 3.94 -16.73
N PHE A 277 -6.53 2.63 -16.56
CA PHE A 277 -7.58 1.63 -16.66
C PHE A 277 -7.42 0.64 -15.50
N ASP A 278 -8.42 0.49 -14.64
CA ASP A 278 -8.34 -0.47 -13.54
C ASP A 278 -9.73 -0.92 -13.08
N PRO A 279 -10.10 -2.21 -13.27
CA PRO A 279 -11.43 -2.71 -12.93
C PRO A 279 -11.61 -2.96 -11.42
N SER A 280 -10.55 -2.93 -10.61
CA SER A 280 -10.60 -3.22 -9.18
C SER A 280 -10.46 -1.96 -8.33
N VAL A 281 -9.55 -1.06 -8.71
CA VAL A 281 -9.26 0.19 -8.00
C VAL A 281 -9.51 1.36 -8.96
N PRO A 282 -10.68 2.02 -8.92
CA PRO A 282 -11.01 3.08 -9.86
C PRO A 282 -9.90 4.14 -10.01
N PRO A 283 -9.41 4.45 -11.24
CA PRO A 283 -8.34 5.41 -11.48
C PRO A 283 -8.49 6.77 -10.78
N PRO A 284 -9.69 7.39 -10.71
CA PRO A 284 -9.83 8.68 -10.02
C PRO A 284 -9.38 8.65 -8.56
N GLY A 285 -9.59 7.53 -7.86
CA GLY A 285 -9.13 7.36 -6.48
C GLY A 285 -7.61 7.26 -6.36
N GLN A 286 -6.97 6.52 -7.28
CA GLN A 286 -5.51 6.39 -7.33
C GLN A 286 -4.84 7.75 -7.56
N PHE A 287 -5.35 8.51 -8.53
CA PHE A 287 -4.83 9.83 -8.85
C PHE A 287 -5.15 10.86 -7.77
N ALA A 288 -6.29 10.76 -7.07
CA ALA A 288 -6.56 11.62 -5.92
C ALA A 288 -5.49 11.47 -4.83
N VAL A 289 -4.97 10.25 -4.59
CA VAL A 289 -3.85 10.01 -3.67
C VAL A 289 -2.61 10.76 -4.15
N TYR A 290 -2.20 10.59 -5.41
CA TYR A 290 -1.03 11.29 -5.97
C TYR A 290 -1.18 12.82 -5.93
N ASN A 291 -2.32 13.33 -6.37
CA ASN A 291 -2.59 14.77 -6.49
C ASN A 291 -2.59 15.47 -5.12
N ALA A 292 -2.93 14.74 -4.05
CA ALA A 292 -2.96 15.25 -2.69
C ALA A 292 -1.58 15.44 -2.05
N LEU A 293 -0.57 14.67 -2.49
CA LEU A 293 0.78 14.69 -1.90
C LEU A 293 1.38 16.10 -1.88
N PRO A 294 1.71 16.66 -0.70
CA PRO A 294 2.34 17.98 -0.58
C PRO A 294 3.86 17.95 -0.82
N GLY A 295 4.51 16.80 -0.59
CA GLY A 295 5.96 16.62 -0.67
C GLY A 295 6.50 16.32 -2.07
N PRO A 296 7.82 16.04 -2.19
CA PRO A 296 8.42 15.58 -3.44
C PRO A 296 7.70 14.34 -3.97
N ARG A 297 7.26 14.38 -5.23
CA ARG A 297 6.47 13.30 -5.81
C ARG A 297 6.85 13.02 -7.25
N GLU A 298 6.81 11.75 -7.59
CA GLU A 298 6.96 11.26 -8.95
C GLU A 298 5.73 10.43 -9.34
N LEU A 299 5.30 10.55 -10.59
CA LEU A 299 4.23 9.73 -11.14
C LEU A 299 4.77 8.83 -12.26
N GLN A 300 4.47 7.54 -12.19
CA GLN A 300 4.43 6.65 -13.35
C GLN A 300 2.97 6.41 -13.72
N VAL A 301 2.62 6.76 -14.95
CA VAL A 301 1.31 6.44 -15.49
C VAL A 301 1.41 5.06 -16.11
N LEU A 302 0.61 4.12 -15.58
CA LEU A 302 0.49 2.77 -16.11
C LEU A 302 -0.68 2.70 -17.10
N ARG A 303 -0.55 1.85 -18.12
CA ARG A 303 -1.65 1.62 -19.06
C ARG A 303 -2.84 0.96 -18.36
N ALA A 304 -2.60 -0.05 -17.54
CA ALA A 304 -3.63 -0.67 -16.72
C ALA A 304 -3.12 -1.23 -15.38
N GLY A 305 -4.04 -1.30 -14.42
CA GLY A 305 -3.88 -1.97 -13.13
C GLY A 305 -4.92 -3.08 -13.01
N HIS A 306 -4.60 -4.16 -12.27
CA HIS A 306 -5.47 -5.33 -12.07
C HIS A 306 -6.06 -5.92 -13.37
N PHE A 307 -5.33 -5.77 -14.48
CA PHE A 307 -5.74 -6.22 -15.80
C PHE A 307 -4.49 -6.59 -16.60
N ARG A 308 -4.54 -7.72 -17.30
CA ARG A 308 -3.44 -8.22 -18.11
C ARG A 308 -3.41 -7.54 -19.48
N TYR A 309 -2.24 -7.10 -19.92
CA TYR A 309 -2.04 -6.50 -21.24
C TYR A 309 -0.65 -6.81 -21.79
N ALA A 310 -0.47 -6.66 -23.10
CA ALA A 310 0.74 -7.10 -23.80
C ALA A 310 2.04 -6.47 -23.25
N ASP A 311 1.98 -5.19 -22.88
CA ASP A 311 3.15 -4.39 -22.52
C ASP A 311 3.44 -4.38 -20.99
N GLU A 312 2.69 -5.17 -20.20
CA GLU A 312 2.75 -5.14 -18.73
C GLU A 312 4.15 -5.45 -18.19
N ALA A 313 4.86 -6.40 -18.81
CA ALA A 313 6.22 -6.76 -18.39
C ALA A 313 7.23 -5.62 -18.61
N GLU A 314 7.03 -4.82 -19.66
CA GLU A 314 7.87 -3.66 -19.98
C GLU A 314 7.60 -2.51 -19.00
N GLU A 315 6.33 -2.17 -18.76
CA GLU A 315 5.95 -1.14 -17.77
C GLU A 315 6.42 -1.52 -16.35
N ALA A 316 6.32 -2.81 -15.99
CA ALA A 316 6.83 -3.30 -14.72
C ALA A 316 8.36 -3.20 -14.63
N ALA A 317 9.09 -3.46 -15.73
CA ALA A 317 10.55 -3.26 -15.76
C ALA A 317 10.94 -1.79 -15.64
N GLU A 318 10.21 -0.89 -16.32
CA GLU A 318 10.40 0.55 -16.17
C GLU A 318 10.17 1.00 -14.73
N LEU A 319 9.08 0.54 -14.10
CA LEU A 319 8.78 0.85 -12.71
C LEU A 319 9.87 0.36 -11.76
N ARG A 320 10.39 -0.86 -11.97
CA ARG A 320 11.54 -1.36 -11.19
C ARG A 320 12.77 -0.47 -11.33
N GLY A 321 13.10 -0.03 -12.54
CA GLY A 321 14.23 0.87 -12.77
C GLY A 321 14.05 2.26 -12.17
N ARG A 322 12.82 2.82 -12.23
CA ARG A 322 12.49 4.09 -11.56
C ARG A 322 12.58 3.96 -10.06
N ARG A 323 12.03 2.87 -9.50
CA ARG A 323 12.07 2.55 -8.09
C ARG A 323 13.49 2.53 -7.53
N GLU A 324 14.41 1.81 -8.19
CA GLU A 324 15.80 1.71 -7.76
C GLU A 324 16.45 3.10 -7.71
N ARG A 325 16.28 3.92 -8.75
CA ARG A 325 16.79 5.30 -8.78
C ARG A 325 16.17 6.17 -7.68
N PHE A 326 14.86 6.07 -7.50
CA PHE A 326 14.11 6.86 -6.54
C PHE A 326 14.56 6.56 -5.10
N PHE A 327 14.55 5.30 -4.68
CA PHE A 327 15.04 4.92 -3.36
C PHE A 327 16.55 5.19 -3.22
N GLY A 328 17.34 5.00 -4.27
CA GLY A 328 18.77 5.30 -4.26
C GLY A 328 19.06 6.77 -3.97
N GLN A 329 18.22 7.69 -4.44
CA GLN A 329 18.32 9.11 -4.14
C GLN A 329 17.98 9.44 -2.68
N TRP A 330 16.92 8.82 -2.13
CA TRP A 330 16.36 9.22 -0.84
C TRP A 330 16.86 8.44 0.37
N LEU A 331 17.40 7.22 0.19
CA LEU A 331 17.89 6.36 1.29
C LEU A 331 19.41 6.27 1.39
N ARG A 332 20.16 6.71 0.36
CA ARG A 332 21.64 6.76 0.40
C ARG A 332 22.18 8.16 0.76
N GLY A 333 21.29 9.10 1.06
CA GLY A 333 21.60 10.49 1.43
C GLY A 333 22.16 10.64 2.83
#